data_AF-A0A6G1VLI1-F1
#
_entry.id   AF-A0A6G1VLI1-F1
#
_cell.length_a   1.000
_cell.length_b   1.000
_cell.length_c   1.000
_cell.angle_alpha   90.00
_cell.angle_beta   90.00
_cell.angle_gamma   90.00
#
_symmetry.space_group_name_H-M   'P 1'
#
loop_
_entity.id
_entity.type
_entity.pdbx_description
1 polymer ?
#
loop_
_entity_poly.entity_id
_entity_poly.type
_entity_poly.pdbx_seq_one_letter_code
_entity_poly.pdbx_strand_id
1 'polypeptide(L)'
;MLKVQSSKFKVQSNKSAEQISQKVFRLMIGLAVLVFGLFYLIGYDLPFDENPDFNAPLFTDVLIFLMWLFLIGGVGLAVYSMVKDYRSSKSEAVVNGVPVRRIFRITWLTLLAVLVLTFLLGGSDPMLINGENYADWLWLKLSDMFVITSLLMLLAGIGAVCFGATRYIRKKQ
;
A
#
# COMPACT_ATOMS: atom_id res chain seq x y z
N MET A 1 -19.55 13.48 48.16
CA MET A 1 -19.33 14.30 46.95
C MET A 1 -17.93 14.04 46.42
N LEU A 2 -17.77 13.18 45.42
CA LEU A 2 -16.47 12.84 44.82
C LEU A 2 -16.38 13.48 43.43
N LYS A 3 -15.44 14.42 43.30
CA LYS A 3 -15.23 15.24 42.10
C LYS A 3 -14.39 14.41 41.11
N VAL A 4 -15.04 13.85 40.09
CA VAL A 4 -14.35 13.15 39.00
C VAL A 4 -13.64 14.19 38.14
N GLN A 5 -12.31 14.23 38.23
CA GLN A 5 -11.46 15.11 37.42
C GLN A 5 -11.37 14.52 36.01
N SER A 6 -12.19 15.03 35.10
CA SER A 6 -12.08 14.76 33.66
C SER A 6 -10.75 15.29 33.14
N SER A 7 -9.81 14.38 32.88
CA SER A 7 -8.57 14.69 32.16
C SER A 7 -8.93 15.02 30.71
N LYS A 8 -8.89 16.30 30.36
CA LYS A 8 -9.03 16.75 28.97
C LYS A 8 -7.89 16.15 28.15
N PHE A 9 -8.20 15.18 27.28
CA PHE A 9 -7.32 14.79 26.18
C PHE A 9 -7.09 16.03 25.32
N LYS A 10 -5.92 16.66 25.45
CA LYS A 10 -5.52 17.77 24.60
C LYS A 10 -5.15 17.16 23.24
N VAL A 11 -6.11 17.12 22.31
CA VAL A 11 -5.83 16.80 20.91
C VAL A 11 -4.90 17.90 20.39
N GLN A 12 -3.63 17.56 20.20
CA GLN A 12 -2.64 18.48 19.65
C GLN A 12 -3.02 18.76 18.20
N SER A 13 -3.64 19.92 17.96
CA SER A 13 -4.13 20.39 16.67
C SER A 13 -2.96 20.53 15.67
N ASN A 14 -2.70 19.48 14.90
CA ASN A 14 -1.61 19.39 13.94
C ASN A 14 -1.97 20.01 12.57
N LYS A 15 -2.63 21.20 12.59
CA LYS A 15 -3.16 21.89 11.40
C LYS A 15 -2.14 22.02 10.25
N SER A 16 -0.84 22.12 10.58
CA SER A 16 0.24 22.22 9.59
C SER A 16 0.51 20.89 8.86
N ALA A 17 0.65 19.78 9.58
CA ALA A 17 0.96 18.48 8.97
C ALA A 17 -0.18 17.97 8.07
N GLU A 18 -1.43 18.16 8.51
CA GLU A 18 -2.61 17.81 7.72
C GLU A 18 -2.70 18.65 6.43
N GLN A 19 -2.48 19.96 6.53
CA GLN A 19 -2.47 20.84 5.36
C GLN A 19 -1.36 20.48 4.36
N ILE A 20 -0.17 20.13 4.86
CA ILE A 20 0.95 19.69 4.02
C ILE A 20 0.59 18.38 3.33
N SER A 21 0.11 17.38 4.07
CA SER A 21 -0.31 16.09 3.52
C SER A 21 -1.40 16.26 2.46
N GLN A 22 -2.43 17.05 2.74
CA GLN A 22 -3.51 17.32 1.79
C GLN A 22 -3.05 18.07 0.53
N LYS A 23 -2.08 18.98 0.65
CA LYS A 23 -1.49 19.68 -0.51
C LYS A 23 -0.71 18.72 -1.39
N VAL A 24 0.16 17.90 -0.80
CA VAL A 24 0.95 16.89 -1.52
C VAL A 24 0.04 15.87 -2.21
N PHE A 25 -0.97 15.37 -1.50
CA PHE A 25 -1.94 14.42 -2.05
C PHE A 25 -2.71 15.00 -3.25
N ARG A 26 -3.20 16.24 -3.12
CA ARG A 26 -3.89 16.93 -4.23
C ARG A 26 -2.97 17.17 -5.43
N LEU A 27 -1.71 17.48 -5.20
CA LEU A 27 -0.72 17.65 -6.27
C LEU A 27 -0.45 16.33 -6.98
N MET A 28 -0.23 15.24 -6.25
CA MET A 28 -0.05 13.90 -6.83
C MET A 28 -1.27 13.48 -7.68
N ILE A 29 -2.49 13.65 -7.16
CA ILE A 29 -3.71 13.33 -7.91
C ILE A 29 -3.84 14.22 -9.14
N GLY A 30 -3.64 15.54 -9.00
CA GLY A 30 -3.73 16.48 -10.11
C GLY A 30 -2.75 16.12 -11.22
N LEU A 31 -1.51 15.77 -10.86
CA LEU A 31 -0.49 15.31 -11.80
C LEU A 31 -0.89 13.99 -12.47
N ALA A 32 -1.39 13.02 -11.70
CA ALA A 32 -1.84 11.74 -12.22
C ALA A 32 -2.98 11.89 -13.22
N VAL A 33 -4.03 12.65 -12.86
CA VAL A 33 -5.19 12.90 -13.73
C VAL A 33 -4.75 13.64 -15.00
N LEU A 34 -3.84 14.62 -14.89
CA LEU A 34 -3.31 15.34 -16.04
C LEU A 34 -2.57 14.40 -16.99
N VAL A 35 -1.62 13.61 -16.49
CA VAL A 35 -0.81 12.71 -17.35
C VAL A 35 -1.65 11.60 -17.94
N PHE A 36 -2.57 11.00 -17.17
CA PHE A 36 -3.53 10.02 -17.70
C PHE A 36 -4.46 10.64 -18.75
N GLY A 37 -4.92 11.87 -18.53
CA GLY A 37 -5.73 12.61 -19.49
C GLY A 37 -4.98 12.85 -20.80
N LEU A 38 -3.73 13.30 -20.74
CA LEU A 38 -2.89 13.48 -21.93
C LEU A 38 -2.65 12.15 -22.66
N PHE A 39 -2.35 11.08 -21.92
CA PHE A 39 -2.18 9.73 -22.48
C PHE A 39 -3.42 9.25 -23.24
N TYR A 40 -4.62 9.44 -22.67
CA TYR A 40 -5.85 8.96 -23.29
C TYR A 40 -6.33 9.86 -24.44
N LEU A 41 -6.08 11.17 -24.37
CA LEU A 41 -6.63 12.13 -25.33
C LEU A 41 -5.70 12.42 -26.51
N ILE A 42 -4.38 12.21 -26.39
CA ILE A 42 -3.41 12.62 -27.41
C ILE A 42 -2.67 11.42 -27.98
N GLY A 43 -2.91 11.17 -29.26
CA GLY A 43 -2.24 10.11 -30.00
C GLY A 43 -2.69 8.72 -29.60
N TYR A 44 -3.91 8.54 -29.08
CA TYR A 44 -4.41 7.25 -28.59
C TYR A 44 -4.33 6.12 -29.62
N ASP A 45 -4.51 6.43 -30.90
CA ASP A 45 -4.48 5.47 -32.01
C ASP A 45 -3.10 5.36 -32.69
N LEU A 46 -2.04 5.91 -32.08
CA LEU A 46 -0.68 5.74 -32.60
C LEU A 46 -0.25 4.28 -32.43
N PRO A 47 0.13 3.57 -33.52
CA PRO A 47 0.61 2.20 -33.43
C PRO A 47 1.97 2.14 -32.76
N PHE A 48 2.24 1.05 -32.05
CA PHE A 48 3.52 0.79 -31.42
C PHE A 48 4.54 0.29 -32.45
N ASP A 49 5.76 0.83 -32.39
CA ASP A 49 6.79 0.60 -33.42
C ASP A 49 7.22 -0.88 -33.52
N GLU A 50 7.30 -1.60 -32.40
CA GLU A 50 7.74 -3.00 -32.38
C GLU A 50 6.60 -3.98 -32.73
N ASN A 51 5.37 -3.63 -32.36
CA ASN A 51 4.20 -4.43 -32.65
C ASN A 51 2.98 -3.53 -32.93
N PRO A 52 2.64 -3.30 -34.22
CA PRO A 52 1.55 -2.44 -34.64
C PRO A 52 0.16 -2.88 -34.17
N ASP A 53 0.01 -4.11 -33.64
CA ASP A 53 -1.24 -4.60 -33.05
C ASP A 53 -1.57 -3.90 -31.72
N PHE A 54 -0.59 -3.21 -31.13
CA PHE A 54 -0.76 -2.41 -29.93
C PHE A 54 -0.66 -0.92 -30.23
N ASN A 55 -1.41 -0.12 -29.48
CA ASN A 55 -1.28 1.33 -29.53
C ASN A 55 -0.28 1.80 -28.47
N ALA A 56 0.60 2.74 -28.84
CA ALA A 56 1.48 3.47 -27.95
C ALA A 56 1.19 4.96 -28.05
N PRO A 57 0.25 5.48 -27.24
CA PRO A 57 -0.07 6.90 -27.24
C PRO A 57 1.15 7.80 -27.00
N LEU A 58 1.09 9.05 -27.48
CA LEU A 58 2.26 9.95 -27.49
C LEU A 58 2.86 10.17 -26.09
N PHE A 59 2.03 10.12 -25.04
CA PHE A 59 2.44 10.32 -23.65
C PHE A 59 2.67 9.01 -22.87
N THR A 60 2.79 7.87 -23.54
CA THR A 60 3.05 6.56 -22.90
C THR A 60 4.31 6.60 -22.06
N ASP A 61 5.42 7.14 -22.58
CA ASP A 61 6.69 7.23 -21.84
C ASP A 61 6.58 8.09 -20.59
N VAL A 62 5.85 9.22 -20.68
CA VAL A 62 5.61 10.12 -19.55
C VAL A 62 4.76 9.43 -18.49
N LEU A 63 3.75 8.67 -18.91
CA LEU A 63 2.92 7.87 -18.01
C LEU A 63 3.76 6.80 -17.31
N ILE A 64 4.57 6.04 -18.04
CA ILE A 64 5.46 5.01 -17.48
C ILE A 64 6.45 5.64 -16.49
N PHE A 65 7.04 6.79 -16.82
CA PHE A 65 7.92 7.51 -15.92
C PHE A 65 7.19 7.92 -14.63
N LEU A 66 5.97 8.45 -14.73
CA LEU A 66 5.16 8.82 -13.58
C LEU A 66 4.86 7.60 -12.69
N MET A 67 4.55 6.45 -13.29
CA MET A 67 4.32 5.19 -12.57
C MET A 67 5.56 4.77 -11.78
N TRP A 68 6.74 4.78 -12.40
CA TRP A 68 8.00 4.46 -11.72
C TRP A 68 8.35 5.46 -10.63
N LEU A 69 8.10 6.76 -10.85
CA LEU A 69 8.30 7.81 -9.85
C LEU A 69 7.44 7.55 -8.61
N PHE A 70 6.16 7.24 -8.78
CA PHE A 70 5.26 6.93 -7.66
C PHE A 70 5.59 5.60 -7.00
N LEU A 71 5.98 4.58 -7.77
CA LEU A 71 6.41 3.29 -7.24
C LEU A 71 7.65 3.44 -6.37
N ILE A 72 8.75 3.96 -6.93
CA ILE A 72 10.03 4.13 -6.24
C ILE A 72 9.88 5.14 -5.09
N GLY A 73 9.19 6.25 -5.31
CA GLY A 73 8.93 7.25 -4.29
C GLY A 73 8.12 6.69 -3.12
N GLY A 74 7.04 5.94 -3.40
CA GLY A 74 6.20 5.32 -2.39
C GLY A 74 6.94 4.25 -1.59
N VAL A 75 7.65 3.34 -2.27
CA VAL A 75 8.49 2.32 -1.62
C VAL A 75 9.59 2.98 -0.79
N GLY A 76 10.27 4.00 -1.33
CA GLY A 76 11.30 4.75 -0.64
C GLY A 76 10.80 5.45 0.62
N LEU A 77 9.63 6.11 0.56
CA LEU A 77 9.01 6.73 1.73
C LEU A 77 8.59 5.69 2.77
N ALA A 78 8.06 4.53 2.35
CA ALA A 78 7.69 3.45 3.26
C ALA A 78 8.92 2.91 4.01
N VAL A 79 10.00 2.62 3.30
CA VAL A 79 11.28 2.17 3.89
C VAL A 79 11.87 3.26 4.79
N TYR A 80 11.88 4.52 4.35
CA TYR A 80 12.37 5.65 5.13
C TYR A 80 11.59 5.81 6.44
N SER A 81 10.26 5.76 6.38
CA SER A 81 9.41 5.82 7.57
C SER A 81 9.74 4.69 8.54
N MET A 82 9.88 3.47 8.03
CA MET A 82 10.25 2.30 8.83
C MET A 82 11.60 2.49 9.53
N VAL A 83 12.64 2.90 8.79
CA VAL A 83 13.99 3.11 9.35
C VAL A 83 13.99 4.23 10.38
N LYS A 84 13.30 5.34 10.08
CA LYS A 84 13.14 6.46 11.01
C LYS A 84 12.46 6.02 12.30
N ASP A 85 11.36 5.28 12.21
CA ASP A 85 10.57 4.84 13.36
C ASP A 85 11.34 3.81 14.21
N TYR A 86 12.15 2.96 13.56
CA TYR A 86 13.05 2.04 14.25
C TYR A 86 14.15 2.79 15.02
N ARG A 87 14.82 3.75 14.37
CA ARG A 87 15.95 4.52 14.94
C ARG A 87 15.55 5.55 16.00
N SER A 88 14.40 6.20 15.85
CA SER A 88 13.99 7.33 16.71
C SER A 88 13.54 6.92 18.12
N SER A 89 13.61 5.65 18.48
CA SER A 89 12.76 5.10 19.52
C SER A 89 13.64 4.50 20.65
N LYS A 90 13.87 5.31 21.71
CA LYS A 90 14.78 4.97 22.82
C LYS A 90 14.12 4.24 24.02
N SER A 91 12.79 4.04 24.05
CA SER A 91 12.13 3.17 25.04
C SER A 91 10.85 2.52 24.49
N GLU A 92 10.34 1.46 25.13
CA GLU A 92 9.02 0.91 24.80
C GLU A 92 7.94 1.95 25.12
N ALA A 93 7.58 2.75 24.11
CA ALA A 93 6.50 3.72 24.22
C ALA A 93 5.16 2.97 24.37
N VAL A 94 4.74 2.78 25.62
CA VAL A 94 3.38 2.39 25.96
C VAL A 94 2.54 3.66 25.91
N VAL A 95 1.71 3.79 24.88
CA VAL A 95 0.76 4.91 24.75
C VAL A 95 -0.60 4.39 25.17
N ASN A 96 -1.21 4.97 26.20
CA ASN A 96 -2.52 4.58 26.72
C ASN A 96 -2.62 3.08 27.10
N GLY A 97 -1.58 2.52 27.72
CA GLY A 97 -1.55 1.10 28.13
C GLY A 97 -1.37 0.11 26.97
N VAL A 98 -1.26 0.59 25.73
CA VAL A 98 -1.03 -0.25 24.55
C VAL A 98 0.44 -0.18 24.14
N PRO A 99 1.15 -1.32 24.05
CA PRO A 99 2.54 -1.36 23.58
C PRO A 99 2.57 -1.21 22.05
N VAL A 100 2.45 0.03 21.56
CA VAL A 100 2.41 0.38 20.13
C VAL A 100 3.55 -0.27 19.36
N ARG A 101 4.74 -0.29 19.97
CA ARG A 101 5.98 -0.82 19.38
C ARG A 101 5.97 -2.34 19.18
N ARG A 102 5.34 -3.07 20.10
CA ARG A 102 5.21 -4.54 19.99
C ARG A 102 4.21 -4.89 18.89
N ILE A 103 3.09 -4.17 18.83
CA ILE A 103 2.08 -4.34 17.77
C ILE A 103 2.71 -4.07 16.41
N PHE A 104 3.34 -2.91 16.22
CA PHE A 104 3.98 -2.55 14.96
C PHE A 104 5.00 -3.60 14.50
N ARG A 105 5.91 -4.04 15.39
CA ARG A 105 6.90 -5.08 15.07
C ARG A 105 6.23 -6.40 14.66
N ILE A 106 5.25 -6.86 15.41
CA ILE A 106 4.54 -8.11 15.09
C ILE A 106 3.82 -7.98 13.76
N THR A 107 3.08 -6.90 13.52
CA THR A 107 2.35 -6.70 12.26
C THR A 107 3.30 -6.75 11.05
N TRP A 108 4.45 -6.08 11.13
CA TRP A 108 5.43 -6.11 10.04
C TRP A 108 6.10 -7.47 9.86
N LEU A 109 6.50 -8.12 10.96
CA LEU A 109 7.09 -9.46 10.89
C LEU A 109 6.11 -10.49 10.34
N THR A 110 4.83 -10.41 10.74
CA THR A 110 3.77 -11.27 10.21
C THR A 110 3.55 -10.99 8.73
N LEU A 111 3.49 -9.73 8.30
CA LEU A 111 3.36 -9.38 6.89
C LEU A 111 4.52 -9.92 6.06
N LEU A 112 5.76 -9.70 6.51
CA LEU A 112 6.96 -10.19 5.83
C LEU A 112 6.97 -11.72 5.80
N ALA A 113 6.62 -12.39 6.90
CA ALA A 113 6.56 -13.85 6.96
C ALA A 113 5.53 -14.43 5.98
N VAL A 114 4.35 -13.81 5.86
CA VAL A 114 3.33 -14.24 4.91
C VAL A 114 3.79 -14.01 3.46
N LEU A 115 4.42 -12.88 3.16
CA LEU A 115 4.99 -12.62 1.83
C LEU A 115 6.08 -13.65 1.48
N VAL A 116 7.01 -13.93 2.40
CA VAL A 116 8.04 -14.95 2.18
C VAL A 116 7.42 -16.34 1.99
N LEU A 117 6.45 -16.71 2.82
CA LEU A 117 5.80 -18.01 2.73
C LEU A 117 5.03 -18.19 1.42
N THR A 118 4.27 -17.18 1.01
CA THR A 118 3.54 -17.19 -0.27
C THR A 118 4.48 -17.09 -1.47
N PHE A 119 5.65 -16.45 -1.33
CA PHE A 119 6.68 -16.48 -2.37
C PHE A 119 7.23 -17.88 -2.57
N LEU A 120 7.57 -18.56 -1.46
CA LEU A 120 8.13 -19.91 -1.52
C LEU A 120 7.14 -20.93 -2.09
N LEU A 121 5.86 -20.77 -1.76
CA LEU A 121 4.77 -21.64 -2.24
C LEU A 121 4.17 -21.19 -3.58
N GLY A 122 4.50 -19.98 -4.05
CA GLY A 122 3.92 -19.39 -5.25
C GLY A 122 4.37 -20.10 -6.52
N GLY A 123 3.44 -20.21 -7.46
CA GLY A 123 3.64 -20.79 -8.78
C GLY A 123 4.56 -19.95 -9.66
N SER A 124 5.22 -20.62 -10.60
CA SER A 124 6.00 -19.98 -11.66
C SER A 124 5.71 -20.62 -13.01
N ASP A 125 4.48 -21.10 -13.18
CA ASP A 125 4.04 -21.75 -14.41
C ASP A 125 3.97 -20.71 -15.54
N PRO A 126 4.54 -20.99 -16.72
CA PRO A 126 4.48 -20.08 -17.86
C PRO A 126 3.04 -19.76 -18.26
N MET A 127 2.81 -18.52 -18.66
CA MET A 127 1.48 -18.04 -19.05
C MET A 127 1.49 -17.54 -20.49
N LEU A 128 0.46 -17.88 -21.26
CA LEU A 128 0.25 -17.32 -22.59
C LEU A 128 -0.34 -15.90 -22.47
N ILE A 129 0.42 -14.90 -22.92
CA ILE A 129 0.02 -13.50 -22.93
C ILE A 129 0.05 -13.02 -24.38
N ASN A 130 -1.12 -12.67 -24.92
CA ASN A 130 -1.26 -12.20 -26.31
C ASN A 130 -0.65 -13.16 -27.37
N GLY A 131 -0.71 -14.47 -27.11
CA GLY A 131 -0.17 -15.51 -28.00
C GLY A 131 1.31 -15.86 -27.76
N GLU A 132 2.03 -15.03 -27.02
CA GLU A 132 3.43 -15.27 -26.65
C GLU A 132 3.55 -15.92 -25.28
N ASN A 133 4.55 -16.79 -25.10
CA ASN A 133 4.76 -17.48 -23.84
C ASN A 133 5.57 -16.61 -22.88
N TYR A 134 4.92 -16.11 -21.83
CA TYR A 134 5.58 -15.37 -20.76
C TYR A 134 6.08 -16.34 -19.69
N ALA A 135 7.40 -16.48 -19.59
CA ALA A 135 8.06 -17.46 -18.73
C ALA A 135 9.08 -16.82 -17.76
N ASP A 136 8.97 -15.51 -17.49
CA ASP A 136 9.87 -14.86 -16.54
C ASP A 136 9.56 -15.31 -15.10
N TRP A 137 10.43 -16.19 -14.61
CA TRP A 137 10.29 -16.85 -13.32
C TRP A 137 10.09 -15.87 -12.16
N LEU A 138 10.83 -14.76 -12.14
CA LEU A 138 10.82 -13.83 -11.02
C LEU A 138 9.51 -13.05 -10.96
N TRP A 139 9.03 -12.56 -12.12
CA TRP A 139 7.80 -11.79 -12.19
C TRP A 139 6.55 -12.64 -12.00
N LEU A 140 6.52 -13.85 -12.56
CA LEU A 140 5.44 -14.80 -12.35
C LEU A 140 5.28 -15.12 -10.86
N LYS A 141 6.40 -15.42 -10.19
CA LYS A 141 6.40 -15.80 -8.78
C LYS A 141 6.10 -14.64 -7.84
N LEU A 142 6.62 -13.44 -8.14
CA LEU A 142 6.26 -12.22 -7.40
C LEU A 142 4.79 -11.88 -7.56
N SER A 143 4.25 -11.98 -8.77
CA SER A 143 2.82 -11.72 -9.04
C SER A 143 1.94 -12.67 -8.22
N ASP A 144 2.22 -13.98 -8.28
CA ASP A 144 1.46 -14.99 -7.55
C ASP A 144 1.54 -14.79 -6.02
N MET A 145 2.75 -14.50 -5.50
CA MET A 145 2.96 -14.13 -4.09
C MET A 145 2.01 -12.99 -3.65
N PHE A 146 1.94 -11.91 -4.43
CA PHE A 146 1.10 -10.75 -4.11
C PHE A 146 -0.39 -11.07 -4.20
N VAL A 147 -0.81 -11.83 -5.21
CA VAL A 147 -2.21 -12.25 -5.39
C VAL A 147 -2.64 -13.10 -4.19
N ILE A 148 -1.91 -14.16 -3.86
CA ILE A 148 -2.24 -15.07 -2.76
C ILE A 148 -2.19 -14.32 -1.41
N THR A 149 -1.17 -13.51 -1.18
CA THR A 149 -1.07 -12.72 0.06
C THR A 149 -2.25 -11.76 0.22
N SER A 150 -2.65 -11.07 -0.85
CA SER A 150 -3.77 -10.14 -0.80
C SER A 150 -5.09 -10.84 -0.45
N LEU A 151 -5.34 -12.03 -1.01
CA LEU A 151 -6.51 -12.85 -0.72
C LEU A 151 -6.51 -13.34 0.73
N LEU A 152 -5.37 -13.84 1.23
CA LEU A 152 -5.22 -14.25 2.62
C LEU A 152 -5.47 -13.09 3.59
N MET A 153 -4.91 -11.92 3.30
CA MET A 153 -5.09 -10.73 4.12
C MET A 153 -6.54 -10.21 4.09
N LEU A 154 -7.21 -10.31 2.94
CA LEU A 154 -8.63 -9.97 2.81
C LEU A 154 -9.49 -10.90 3.67
N LEU A 155 -9.26 -12.21 3.62
CA LEU A 155 -9.96 -13.19 4.47
C LEU A 155 -9.68 -12.96 5.96
N ALA A 156 -8.43 -12.69 6.33
CA ALA A 156 -8.06 -12.34 7.70
C ALA A 156 -8.77 -11.05 8.18
N GLY A 157 -8.88 -10.06 7.30
CA GLY A 157 -9.63 -8.82 7.55
C GLY A 157 -11.11 -9.07 7.81
N ILE A 158 -11.76 -9.87 6.96
CA ILE A 158 -13.16 -10.28 7.15
C ILE A 158 -13.33 -10.99 8.51
N GLY A 159 -12.45 -11.96 8.82
CA GLY A 159 -12.47 -12.68 10.09
C GLY A 159 -12.30 -11.75 11.31
N ALA A 160 -11.40 -10.77 11.22
CA ALA A 160 -11.20 -9.78 12.26
C ALA A 160 -12.44 -8.90 12.48
N VAL A 161 -13.13 -8.48 11.40
CA VAL A 161 -14.39 -7.71 11.48
C VAL A 161 -15.49 -8.54 12.13
N CYS A 162 -15.69 -9.79 11.71
CA CYS A 162 -16.69 -10.69 12.29
C CYS A 162 -16.44 -10.93 13.80
N PHE A 163 -15.19 -11.18 14.18
CA PHE A 163 -14.80 -11.36 15.58
C PHE A 163 -15.03 -10.08 16.40
N GLY A 164 -14.66 -8.92 15.86
CA GLY A 164 -14.88 -7.62 16.49
C GLY A 164 -16.36 -7.31 16.72
N ALA A 165 -17.21 -7.53 15.70
CA ALA A 165 -18.65 -7.34 15.79
C ALA A 165 -19.28 -8.26 16.85
N THR A 166 -18.89 -9.53 16.88
CA THR A 166 -19.38 -10.52 17.87
C THR A 166 -19.01 -10.12 19.31
N ARG A 167 -17.82 -9.55 19.53
CA ARG A 167 -17.38 -9.12 20.86
C ARG A 167 -18.00 -7.80 21.31
N TYR A 168 -18.29 -6.89 20.37
CA TYR A 168 -18.97 -5.63 20.68
C TYR A 168 -20.40 -5.86 21.16
N ILE A 169 -21.11 -6.85 20.60
CA ILE A 169 -22.46 -7.23 21.01
C ILE A 169 -22.48 -7.73 22.47
N ARG A 170 -21.47 -8.50 22.90
CA ARG A 170 -21.39 -9.02 24.28
C ARG A 170 -21.12 -7.98 25.37
N LYS A 171 -20.69 -6.76 25.02
CA LYS A 171 -20.45 -5.69 26.01
C LYS A 171 -21.66 -4.76 26.23
N LYS A 172 -22.73 -4.94 25.45
CA LYS A 172 -23.98 -4.17 25.58
C LYS A 172 -25.10 -4.91 26.32
N GLN A 173 -24.88 -6.18 26.66
CA GLN A 173 -25.70 -6.95 27.60
C GLN A 173 -25.01 -6.95 28.95
#